data_AF-A0A1A8VYU0-F1
#
_entry.id   AF-A0A1A8VYU0-F1
#
_cell.length_a   1.000
_cell.length_b   1.000
_cell.length_c   1.000
_cell.angle_alpha   90.00
_cell.angle_beta   90.00
_cell.angle_gamma   90.00
#
_symmetry.space_group_name_H-M   'P 1'
#
loop_
_entity.id
_entity.type
_entity.pdbx_description
1 polymer ?
#
loop_
_entity_poly.entity_id
_entity_poly.type
_entity_poly.pdbx_seq_one_letter_code
_entity_poly.pdbx_strand_id
1 'polypeptide(L)'
;MHGVTKDCCNKFFNKKIIFQIRICGPAQSGKTSFVKYLLHNKFLKVKPTEGLFVEKIDFEEFSVIIWDSRYSIEDDVIAKGKKKKNNNNKRTI
;
A
#
# COMPACT_ATOMS: atom_id res chain seq x y z
N MET A 1 17.47 -6.62 27.66
CA MET A 1 16.85 -5.41 27.09
C MET A 1 15.80 -5.82 26.05
N HIS A 2 14.55 -6.06 26.47
CA HIS A 2 13.41 -6.34 25.58
C HIS A 2 12.18 -5.83 26.32
N GLY A 3 11.63 -4.65 26.00
CA GLY A 3 10.42 -4.21 26.72
C GLY A 3 9.98 -2.75 26.66
N VAL A 4 10.41 -1.92 25.70
CA VAL A 4 9.98 -0.51 25.68
C VAL A 4 8.94 -0.22 24.58
N THR A 5 8.82 -1.06 23.56
CA THR A 5 7.84 -0.84 22.46
C THR A 5 6.56 -1.66 22.58
N LYS A 6 6.51 -2.68 23.46
CA LYS A 6 5.33 -3.55 23.64
C LYS A 6 4.15 -2.84 24.32
N ASP A 7 4.41 -1.88 25.20
CA ASP A 7 3.36 -1.31 26.06
C ASP A 7 2.73 -0.01 25.55
N CYS A 8 3.33 0.68 24.57
CA CYS A 8 2.79 1.96 24.10
C CYS A 8 1.49 1.77 23.31
N CYS A 9 1.38 0.68 22.55
CA CYS A 9 0.29 0.44 21.62
C CYS A 9 -0.98 -0.07 22.33
N ASN A 10 -0.82 -1.04 23.23
CA ASN A 10 -1.94 -1.65 23.96
C ASN A 10 -2.52 -0.74 25.05
N LYS A 11 -1.73 0.19 25.61
CA LYS A 11 -2.15 1.04 26.74
C LYS A 11 -2.98 2.27 26.32
N PHE A 12 -2.84 2.72 25.07
CA PHE A 12 -3.56 3.91 24.56
C PHE A 12 -4.77 3.57 23.68
N PHE A 13 -4.79 2.38 23.08
CA PHE A 13 -5.87 1.96 22.20
C PHE A 13 -6.47 0.67 22.74
N ASN A 14 -7.63 0.75 23.42
CA ASN A 14 -8.52 -0.40 23.71
C ASN A 14 -9.12 -1.01 22.43
N LYS A 15 -8.42 -0.89 21.30
CA LYS A 15 -8.83 -1.29 19.96
C LYS A 15 -7.62 -1.89 19.27
N LYS A 16 -7.83 -3.01 18.59
CA LYS A 16 -6.82 -3.65 17.74
C LYS A 16 -6.27 -2.63 16.74
N ILE A 17 -4.96 -2.43 16.72
CA ILE A 17 -4.31 -1.47 15.83
C ILE A 17 -4.26 -2.05 14.42
N ILE A 18 -4.54 -1.23 13.41
CA ILE A 18 -4.50 -1.63 12.00
C ILE A 18 -3.50 -0.74 11.27
N PHE A 19 -2.40 -1.33 10.80
CA PHE A 19 -1.45 -0.70 9.91
C PHE A 19 -1.85 -0.90 8.46
N GLN A 20 -1.73 0.13 7.63
CA GLN A 20 -1.95 0.03 6.19
C GLN A 20 -0.65 0.39 5.45
N ILE A 21 -0.16 -0.55 4.65
CA ILE A 21 1.07 -0.41 3.87
C ILE A 21 0.69 -0.43 2.39
N ARG A 22 1.07 0.62 1.65
CA ARG A 22 0.89 0.68 0.20
C ARG A 22 2.23 0.53 -0.49
N ILE A 23 2.32 -0.44 -1.40
CA ILE A 23 3.52 -0.74 -2.17
C ILE A 23 3.31 -0.21 -3.59
N CYS A 24 4.14 0.78 -3.94
CA CYS A 24 4.12 1.48 -5.21
C CYS A 24 5.48 1.36 -5.89
N GLY A 25 5.50 1.53 -7.21
CA GLY A 25 6.72 1.47 -8.02
C GLY A 25 6.43 0.95 -9.43
N PRO A 26 7.37 1.11 -10.37
CA PRO A 26 7.16 0.77 -11.78
C PRO A 26 6.68 -0.67 -12.02
N ALA A 27 6.09 -0.92 -13.19
CA ALA A 27 5.80 -2.28 -13.62
C ALA A 27 7.09 -3.12 -13.58
N GLN A 28 6.98 -4.38 -13.17
CA GLN A 28 8.12 -5.31 -13.06
C GLN A 28 9.20 -4.97 -12.03
N SER A 29 9.02 -3.95 -11.17
CA SER A 29 9.99 -3.60 -10.11
C SER A 29 10.05 -4.60 -8.92
N GLY A 30 9.41 -5.78 -9.04
CA GLY A 30 9.42 -6.82 -8.02
C GLY A 30 8.45 -6.65 -6.84
N LYS A 31 7.50 -5.70 -6.89
CA LYS A 31 6.54 -5.43 -5.79
C LYS A 31 5.83 -6.68 -5.28
N THR A 32 5.18 -7.41 -6.19
CA THR A 32 4.43 -8.62 -5.85
C THR A 32 5.33 -9.73 -5.33
N SER A 33 6.54 -9.87 -5.89
CA SER A 33 7.54 -10.82 -5.41
C SER A 33 7.97 -10.51 -3.98
N PHE A 34 8.19 -9.22 -3.66
CA PHE A 34 8.53 -8.76 -2.32
C PHE A 34 7.40 -9.04 -1.32
N VAL A 35 6.14 -8.75 -1.68
CA VAL A 35 4.98 -9.07 -0.84
C VAL A 35 4.86 -10.57 -0.59
N LYS A 36 4.97 -11.40 -1.63
CA LYS A 36 4.90 -12.85 -1.49
C LYS A 36 6.05 -13.41 -0.65
N TYR A 37 7.23 -12.82 -0.75
CA TYR A 37 8.35 -13.18 0.11
C TYR A 37 8.07 -12.85 1.57
N LEU A 38 7.53 -11.67 1.88
CA LEU A 38 7.16 -11.31 3.25
C LEU A 38 6.07 -12.23 3.84
N LEU A 39 5.11 -12.67 3.02
CA LEU A 39 4.01 -13.53 3.46
C LEU A 39 4.40 -15.00 3.64
N HIS A 40 5.29 -15.51 2.79
CA HIS A 40 5.56 -16.95 2.70
C HIS A 40 7.01 -17.33 2.99
N ASN A 41 7.87 -16.34 3.26
CA ASN A 41 9.32 -16.49 3.40
C ASN A 41 9.97 -17.29 2.25
N LYS A 42 9.45 -17.11 1.03
CA LYS A 42 9.88 -17.85 -0.17
C LYS A 42 9.67 -17.03 -1.44
N PHE A 43 10.61 -17.15 -2.39
CA PHE A 43 10.43 -16.64 -3.74
C PHE A 43 9.51 -17.55 -4.54
N LEU A 44 8.36 -17.02 -4.94
CA LEU A 44 7.38 -17.71 -5.78
C LEU A 44 7.40 -17.15 -7.19
N LYS A 45 7.15 -18.00 -8.20
CA LYS A 45 6.91 -17.53 -9.56
C LYS A 45 5.57 -16.78 -9.58
N VAL A 46 5.62 -15.49 -9.90
CA VAL A 46 4.44 -14.61 -9.91
C VAL A 46 4.17 -14.10 -11.33
N LYS A 47 2.89 -13.85 -11.63
CA LYS A 47 2.48 -13.10 -12.83
C LYS A 47 2.36 -11.61 -12.47
N PRO A 48 2.47 -10.68 -13.44
CA PRO A 48 2.19 -9.27 -13.20
C PRO A 48 0.81 -9.08 -12.57
N THR A 49 0.71 -8.21 -11.55
CA THR A 49 -0.57 -7.89 -10.92
C THR A 49 -1.45 -7.11 -11.90
N GLU A 50 -2.65 -7.62 -12.13
CA GLU A 50 -3.72 -6.91 -12.82
C GLU A 50 -4.55 -6.15 -11.78
N GLY A 51 -4.56 -4.82 -11.86
CA GLY A 51 -5.31 -3.97 -10.93
C GLY A 51 -4.67 -3.84 -9.54
N LEU A 52 -5.29 -4.42 -8.52
CA LEU A 52 -4.94 -4.23 -7.12
C LEU A 52 -4.98 -5.55 -6.35
N PHE A 53 -3.89 -5.88 -5.68
CA PHE A 53 -3.80 -6.95 -4.71
C PHE A 53 -3.90 -6.36 -3.30
N VAL A 54 -4.79 -6.93 -2.47
CA VAL A 54 -4.97 -6.55 -1.06
C VAL A 54 -4.85 -7.79 -0.21
N GLU A 55 -3.94 -7.77 0.76
CA GLU A 55 -3.77 -8.85 1.73
C GLU A 55 -3.90 -8.29 3.15
N LYS A 56 -4.63 -8.98 4.02
CA LYS A 56 -4.69 -8.66 5.45
C LYS A 56 -3.98 -9.76 6.23
N ILE A 57 -3.02 -9.37 7.05
CA ILE A 57 -2.32 -10.23 8.00
C ILE A 57 -2.81 -9.85 9.40
N ASP A 58 -3.34 -10.82 10.14
CA ASP A 58 -3.78 -10.63 11.51
C ASP A 58 -2.75 -11.20 12.48
N PHE A 59 -2.21 -10.33 13.32
CA PHE A 59 -1.45 -10.68 14.53
C PHE A 59 -2.38 -10.57 15.75
N GLU A 60 -1.91 -11.05 16.90
CA GLU A 60 -2.66 -10.99 18.16
C GLU A 60 -2.89 -9.53 18.57
N GLU A 61 -1.85 -8.69 18.50
CA GLU A 61 -1.89 -7.30 18.96
C GLU A 61 -2.26 -6.29 17.88
N PHE A 62 -2.09 -6.62 16.59
CA PHE A 62 -2.36 -5.71 15.49
C PHE A 62 -2.72 -6.44 14.18
N SER A 63 -3.16 -5.70 13.18
CA SER A 63 -3.35 -6.18 11.81
C SER A 63 -2.53 -5.33 10.84
N VAL A 64 -2.10 -5.93 9.73
CA VAL A 64 -1.46 -5.22 8.62
C VAL A 64 -2.26 -5.46 7.36
N ILE A 65 -2.63 -4.39 6.65
CA ILE A 65 -3.25 -4.45 5.33
C ILE A 65 -2.22 -3.99 4.30
N ILE A 66 -1.83 -4.88 3.39
CA ILE A 66 -0.89 -4.62 2.31
C ILE A 66 -1.68 -4.37 1.04
N TRP A 67 -1.42 -3.23 0.40
CA TRP A 67 -1.97 -2.83 -0.89
C TRP A 67 -0.85 -2.85 -1.94
N ASP A 68 -0.81 -3.86 -2.80
CA ASP A 68 0.11 -3.94 -3.96
C ASP A 68 -0.67 -3.61 -5.23
N SER A 69 -0.33 -2.47 -5.83
CA SER A 69 -1.04 -1.97 -7.01
C SER A 69 -0.23 -2.15 -8.28
N ARG A 70 -0.93 -2.44 -9.38
CA ARG A 70 -0.36 -2.30 -10.71
C ARG A 70 0.06 -0.84 -10.90
N TYR A 71 1.24 -0.66 -11.46
CA TYR A 71 1.64 0.63 -12.01
C TYR A 71 1.26 0.65 -13.48
N SER A 72 0.44 1.62 -13.89
CA SER A 72 0.20 1.93 -15.30
C SER A 72 0.56 3.38 -15.57
N ILE A 73 1.29 3.61 -16.65
CA ILE A 73 1.67 4.95 -17.11
C ILE A 73 0.41 5.72 -17.57
N GLU A 74 -0.59 5.00 -18.08
CA GLU A 74 -1.88 5.54 -18.51
C GLU A 74 -2.64 6.20 -17.33
N ASP A 75 -2.59 5.59 -16.14
CA ASP A 75 -3.20 6.16 -14.92
C ASP A 75 -2.54 7.49 -14.52
N ASP A 76 -1.22 7.60 -14.66
CA ASP A 76 -0.48 8.84 -14.37
C ASP A 76 -0.81 9.96 -15.37
N VAL A 77 -1.00 9.61 -16.66
CA VAL A 77 -1.39 10.58 -17.71
C VAL A 77 -2.82 11.05 -17.50
N ILE A 78 -3.75 10.17 -17.13
CA ILE A 78 -5.15 10.52 -16.80
C ILE A 78 -5.21 11.43 -15.57
N ALA A 79 -4.45 11.12 -14.52
CA ALA A 79 -4.39 11.95 -13.30
C ALA A 79 -3.84 13.36 -13.59
N LYS A 80 -2.81 13.48 -14.44
CA LYS A 80 -2.27 14.77 -14.88
C LYS A 80 -3.23 15.54 -15.80
N GLY A 81 -3.94 14.84 -16.69
CA GLY A 81 -4.96 15.42 -17.56
C GLY A 81 -6.15 16.02 -16.80
N LYS A 82 -6.58 15.37 -15.71
CA LYS A 82 -7.64 15.90 -14.83
C LYS A 82 -7.24 17.17 -14.08
N LYS A 83 -5.98 17.28 -13.63
CA LYS A 83 -5.48 18.52 -12.99
C LYS A 83 -5.48 19.72 -13.94
N LYS A 84 -5.24 19.52 -15.24
CA LYS A 84 -5.25 20.61 -16.23
C LYS A 84 -6.64 21.22 -16.46
N LYS A 85 -7.72 20.43 -16.35
CA LYS A 85 -9.10 20.91 -16.58
C LYS A 85 -9.64 21.78 -15.44
N ASN A 86 -9.18 21.60 -14.19
CA ASN A 86 -9.70 22.36 -13.04
C ASN A 86 -9.08 23.76 -12.84
N ASN A 87 -8.05 24.14 -13.61
CA ASN A 87 -7.39 25.44 -13.46
C ASN A 87 -7.90 26.54 -14.41
N ASN A 88 -8.87 26.24 -15.29
CA ASN A 88 -9.33 27.20 -16.30
C ASN A 88 -10.59 28.00 -15.91
N ASN A 89 -11.12 27.89 -14.69
CA ASN A 89 -12.33 28.61 -14.28
C ASN A 89 -12.14 29.66 -13.17
N LYS A 90 -10.95 30.28 -13.09
CA LYS A 90 -10.69 31.45 -12.25
C LYS A 90 -9.90 32.50 -13.03
N ARG A 91 -10.54 33.15 -13.99
CA ARG A 91 -10.16 34.49 -14.50
C ARG A 91 -11.28 35.03 -15.39
N THR A 92 -12.33 35.51 -14.73
CA THR A 92 -13.19 36.55 -15.29
C THR A 92 -13.52 37.47 -14.12
N ILE A 93 -12.83 38.62 -14.11
CA ILE A 93 -13.26 39.81 -13.38
C ILE A 93 -14.08 40.60 -14.40
#